data_AF-A0AA49G8V4-F1
#
_entry.id   AF-A0AA49G8V4-F1
#
_cell.length_a   1.000
_cell.length_b   1.000
_cell.length_c   1.000
_cell.angle_alpha   90.00
_cell.angle_beta   90.00
_cell.angle_gamma   90.00
#
_symmetry.space_group_name_H-M   'P 1'
#
loop_
_entity.id
_entity.type
_entity.pdbx_description
1 polymer ?
#
loop_
_entity_poly.entity_id
_entity_poly.type
_entity_poly.pdbx_seq_one_letter_code
_entity_poly.pdbx_strand_id
1 'polypeptide(L)'
;KDNLIVYLFSMLLQLYATIYSLIYIVAFDANAVSTMVFFRGELELLRRDSQILFGTNSLVNEETARVNLSKCQKRHQDLVKYVKLFDSCLSPIMLLYVIVCSVMLCATAYQLTVETNAMQKFITAEYLIFGVSQLFMFCWHSNEVLYVSKDLSLGPYESMWWTRSVSEQKDISILTDQFNKEIVFSAGPFTNITVATFISILKGAYSYYTLLSQSEED
;
A
#
# COMPACT_ATOMS: atom_id res chain seq x y z
N LYS A 1 46.19 -12.51 21.50
CA LYS A 1 45.51 -11.29 21.99
C LYS A 1 45.07 -10.41 20.82
N ASP A 2 45.90 -10.21 19.80
CA ASP A 2 45.57 -9.37 18.64
C ASP A 2 44.36 -9.87 17.83
N ASN A 3 44.22 -11.19 17.65
CA ASN A 3 43.04 -11.77 16.97
C ASN A 3 41.71 -11.53 17.71
N LEU A 4 41.75 -11.40 19.05
CA LEU A 4 40.54 -11.14 19.85
C LEU A 4 40.07 -9.69 19.67
N ILE A 5 41.01 -8.74 19.60
CA ILE A 5 40.70 -7.33 19.38
C ILE A 5 40.12 -7.12 17.98
N VAL A 6 40.70 -7.77 16.97
CA VAL A 6 40.18 -7.72 15.59
C VAL A 6 38.78 -8.34 15.51
N TYR A 7 38.52 -9.45 16.21
CA TYR A 7 37.20 -10.08 16.26
C TYR A 7 36.16 -9.21 16.96
N LEU A 8 36.51 -8.63 18.12
CA LEU A 8 35.63 -7.69 18.85
C LEU A 8 35.30 -6.46 18.00
N PHE A 9 36.29 -5.89 17.32
CA PHE A 9 36.09 -4.78 16.40
C PHE A 9 35.16 -5.15 15.24
N SER A 10 35.35 -6.34 14.65
CA SER A 10 34.49 -6.84 13.56
C SER A 10 33.04 -7.05 14.03
N MET A 11 32.83 -7.59 15.23
CA MET A 11 31.50 -7.74 15.82
C MET A 11 30.82 -6.39 16.07
N LEU A 12 31.56 -5.41 16.58
CA LEU A 12 31.02 -4.06 16.80
C LEU A 12 30.63 -3.39 15.48
N LEU A 13 31.46 -3.53 14.44
CA LEU A 13 31.14 -3.04 13.10
C LEU A 13 29.90 -3.71 12.52
N GLN A 14 29.78 -5.04 12.64
CA GLN A 14 28.63 -5.78 12.15
C GLN A 14 27.35 -5.38 12.88
N LEU A 15 27.40 -5.26 14.21
CA LEU A 15 26.28 -4.78 15.02
C LEU A 15 25.82 -3.38 14.55
N TYR A 16 26.76 -2.46 14.40
CA TYR A 16 26.48 -1.11 13.92
C TYR A 16 25.82 -1.11 12.53
N ALA A 17 26.36 -1.88 11.58
CA ALA A 17 25.82 -1.97 10.23
C ALA A 17 24.40 -2.55 10.19
N THR A 18 24.12 -3.58 11.01
CA THR A 18 22.78 -4.18 11.11
C THR A 18 21.75 -3.21 11.70
N ILE A 19 22.10 -2.51 12.79
CA ILE A 19 21.21 -1.53 13.43
C ILE A 19 20.93 -0.38 12.45
N TYR A 20 21.97 0.13 11.80
CA TYR A 20 21.83 1.18 10.80
C TYR A 20 20.87 0.76 9.69
N SER A 21 21.12 -0.39 9.05
CA SER A 21 20.28 -0.89 7.95
C SER A 21 18.82 -1.10 8.36
N LEU A 22 18.59 -1.65 9.56
CA LEU A 22 17.24 -1.86 10.10
C LEU A 22 16.49 -0.54 10.28
N ILE A 23 17.17 0.50 10.79
CA ILE A 23 16.58 1.83 10.95
C ILE A 23 16.14 2.39 9.58
N TYR A 24 16.95 2.24 8.54
CA TYR A 24 16.59 2.71 7.20
C TYR A 24 15.38 1.97 6.62
N ILE A 25 15.34 0.65 6.75
CA ILE A 25 14.23 -0.17 6.25
C ILE A 25 12.94 0.21 6.97
N VAL A 26 12.95 0.25 8.30
CA VAL A 26 11.77 0.59 9.10
C VAL A 26 11.32 2.03 8.81
N ALA A 27 12.26 2.98 8.68
CA ALA A 27 11.93 4.35 8.32
C ALA A 27 11.31 4.45 6.92
N PHE A 28 11.85 3.73 5.94
CA PHE A 28 11.29 3.69 4.59
C PHE A 28 9.87 3.12 4.60
N ASP A 29 9.66 1.96 5.23
CA ASP A 29 8.36 1.30 5.27
C ASP A 29 7.33 2.16 6.00
N ALA A 30 7.69 2.73 7.16
CA ALA A 30 6.81 3.60 7.93
C ALA A 30 6.41 4.84 7.15
N ASN A 31 7.36 5.47 6.43
CA ASN A 31 7.07 6.64 5.59
C ASN A 31 6.16 6.27 4.41
N ALA A 32 6.40 5.12 3.77
CA ALA A 32 5.58 4.67 2.65
C ALA A 32 4.14 4.37 3.10
N VAL A 33 3.97 3.62 4.19
CA VAL A 33 2.67 3.32 4.78
C VAL A 33 1.97 4.60 5.26
N SER A 34 2.68 5.50 5.94
CA SER A 34 2.14 6.79 6.38
C SER A 34 1.62 7.61 5.20
N THR A 35 2.35 7.63 4.08
CA THR A 35 1.94 8.32 2.86
C THR A 35 0.70 7.69 2.23
N MET A 36 0.59 6.35 2.21
CA MET A 36 -0.63 5.66 1.77
C MET A 36 -1.85 6.01 2.64
N VAL A 37 -1.68 6.02 3.97
CA VAL A 37 -2.72 6.41 4.91
C VAL A 37 -3.13 7.87 4.72
N PHE A 38 -2.16 8.76 4.44
CA PHE A 38 -2.44 10.15 4.09
C PHE A 38 -3.30 10.25 2.82
N PHE A 39 -2.97 9.53 1.75
CA PHE A 39 -3.78 9.52 0.53
C PHE A 39 -5.19 8.99 0.77
N ARG A 40 -5.34 7.91 1.56
CA ARG A 40 -6.65 7.42 2.00
C ARG A 40 -7.46 8.52 2.69
N GLY A 41 -6.84 9.23 3.64
CA GLY A 41 -7.47 10.34 4.35
C GLY A 41 -7.89 11.50 3.43
N GLU A 42 -7.04 11.89 2.49
CA GLU A 42 -7.35 12.92 1.49
C GLU A 42 -8.53 12.52 0.59
N LEU A 43 -8.63 11.25 0.20
CA LEU A 43 -9.77 10.74 -0.56
C LEU A 43 -11.07 10.76 0.27
N GLU A 44 -11.02 10.35 1.55
CA GLU A 44 -12.18 10.42 2.44
C GLU A 44 -12.65 11.87 2.67
N LEU A 45 -11.71 12.80 2.84
CA LEU A 45 -12.01 14.23 2.96
C LEU A 45 -12.62 14.77 1.67
N LEU A 46 -12.06 14.43 0.51
CA LEU A 46 -12.60 14.84 -0.78
C LEU A 46 -14.02 14.29 -1.01
N ARG A 47 -14.30 13.04 -0.61
CA ARG A 47 -15.65 12.46 -0.65
C ARG A 47 -16.60 13.27 0.22
N ARG A 48 -16.23 13.58 1.46
CA ARG A 48 -17.04 14.41 2.37
C ARG A 48 -17.30 15.80 1.81
N ASP A 49 -16.26 16.47 1.30
CA ASP A 49 -16.37 17.79 0.65
C ASP A 49 -17.33 17.74 -0.54
N SER A 50 -17.32 16.63 -1.30
CA SER A 50 -18.23 16.44 -2.43
C SER A 50 -19.69 16.18 -2.02
N GLN A 51 -19.94 15.53 -0.88
CA GLN A 51 -21.30 15.33 -0.35
C GLN A 51 -21.96 16.65 0.04
N ILE A 52 -21.17 17.59 0.57
CA ILE A 52 -21.66 18.90 1.05
C ILE A 52 -21.59 20.00 -0.01
N LEU A 53 -21.29 19.67 -1.28
CA LEU A 53 -21.12 20.62 -2.40
C LEU A 53 -22.22 21.68 -2.48
N PHE A 54 -23.48 21.28 -2.23
CA PHE A 54 -24.66 22.16 -2.31
C PHE A 54 -25.27 22.52 -0.96
N GLY A 55 -24.59 22.23 0.15
CA GLY A 55 -25.08 22.43 1.51
C GLY A 55 -25.78 21.20 2.09
N THR A 56 -25.92 21.17 3.41
CA THR A 56 -26.56 20.06 4.16
C THR A 56 -28.02 20.36 4.51
N ASN A 57 -28.33 21.59 4.93
CA ASN A 57 -29.67 21.99 5.40
C ASN A 57 -30.32 23.08 4.54
N SER A 58 -29.52 23.85 3.79
CA SER A 58 -29.99 24.90 2.89
C SER A 58 -29.15 24.92 1.63
N LEU A 59 -29.78 25.28 0.51
CA LEU A 59 -29.10 25.39 -0.77
C LEU A 59 -28.13 26.57 -0.75
N VAL A 60 -26.88 26.29 -1.08
CA VAL A 60 -25.85 27.33 -1.24
C VAL A 60 -26.05 28.07 -2.57
N ASN A 61 -25.68 29.36 -2.63
CA ASN A 61 -25.66 30.15 -3.86
C ASN A 61 -24.85 29.46 -4.98
N GLU A 62 -25.26 29.66 -6.23
CA GLU A 62 -24.64 29.09 -7.42
C GLU A 62 -23.15 29.42 -7.55
N GLU A 63 -22.77 30.66 -7.24
CA GLU A 63 -21.36 31.10 -7.27
C GLU A 63 -20.49 30.30 -6.28
N THR A 64 -20.99 30.09 -5.07
CA THR A 64 -20.27 29.30 -4.05
C THR A 64 -20.22 27.82 -4.42
N ALA A 65 -21.31 27.27 -4.96
CA ALA A 65 -21.34 25.88 -5.45
C ALA A 65 -20.29 25.66 -6.55
N ARG A 66 -20.16 26.62 -7.49
CA ARG A 66 -19.16 26.59 -8.56
C ARG A 66 -17.73 26.68 -8.02
N VAL A 67 -17.48 27.53 -7.02
CA VAL A 67 -16.17 27.62 -6.35
C VAL A 67 -15.83 26.31 -5.63
N ASN A 68 -16.77 25.72 -4.89
CA ASN A 68 -16.59 24.45 -4.21
C ASN A 68 -16.30 23.32 -5.19
N LEU A 69 -17.02 23.29 -6.32
CA LEU A 69 -16.81 22.31 -7.37
C LEU A 69 -15.40 22.41 -7.98
N SER A 70 -15.00 23.61 -8.38
CA SER A 70 -13.66 23.88 -8.90
C SER A 70 -12.57 23.48 -7.91
N LYS A 71 -12.78 23.74 -6.61
CA LYS A 71 -11.86 23.32 -5.55
C LYS A 71 -11.76 21.80 -5.43
N CYS A 72 -12.89 21.08 -5.49
CA CYS A 72 -12.90 19.61 -5.46
C CYS A 72 -12.19 19.02 -6.69
N GLN A 73 -12.47 19.55 -7.89
CA GLN A 73 -11.82 19.13 -9.13
C GLN A 73 -10.31 19.32 -9.05
N LYS A 74 -9.84 20.51 -8.63
CA LYS A 74 -8.42 20.80 -8.50
C LYS A 74 -7.74 19.92 -7.46
N ARG A 75 -8.37 19.74 -6.28
CA ARG A 75 -7.84 18.86 -5.22
C ARG A 75 -7.69 17.42 -5.70
N HIS A 76 -8.68 16.90 -6.44
CA HIS A 76 -8.59 15.55 -7.03
C HIS A 76 -7.46 15.44 -8.06
N GLN A 77 -7.32 16.43 -8.94
CA GLN A 77 -6.25 16.44 -9.94
C GLN A 77 -4.85 16.47 -9.30
N ASP A 78 -4.67 17.32 -8.29
CA ASP A 78 -3.43 17.40 -7.53
C ASP A 78 -3.15 16.07 -6.79
N LEU A 79 -4.17 15.50 -6.15
CA LEU A 79 -4.07 14.20 -5.46
C LEU A 79 -3.66 13.08 -6.41
N VAL A 80 -4.32 12.94 -7.56
CA VAL A 80 -3.97 11.94 -8.57
C VAL A 80 -2.53 12.13 -9.07
N LYS A 81 -2.08 13.38 -9.24
CA LYS A 81 -0.70 13.68 -9.60
C LYS A 81 0.30 13.22 -8.53
N TYR A 82 0.03 13.51 -7.26
CA TYR A 82 0.90 13.10 -6.16
C TYR A 82 0.93 11.59 -5.97
N VAL A 83 -0.22 10.92 -6.09
CA VAL A 83 -0.27 9.46 -6.02
C VAL A 83 0.54 8.84 -7.15
N LYS A 84 0.42 9.32 -8.40
CA LYS A 84 1.22 8.83 -9.52
C LYS A 84 2.72 9.03 -9.31
N LEU A 85 3.13 10.15 -8.73
CA LEU A 85 4.53 10.41 -8.39
C LEU A 85 5.03 9.42 -7.33
N PHE A 86 4.24 9.21 -6.27
CA PHE A 86 4.58 8.27 -5.22
C PHE A 86 4.62 6.83 -5.74
N ASP A 87 3.65 6.42 -6.56
CA ASP A 87 3.63 5.12 -7.21
C ASP A 87 4.87 4.91 -8.10
N SER A 88 5.26 5.91 -8.89
CA SER A 88 6.48 5.79 -9.72
C SER A 88 7.75 5.56 -8.90
N CYS A 89 7.82 6.06 -7.66
CA CYS A 89 8.95 5.84 -6.76
C CYS A 89 8.86 4.49 -6.05
N LEU A 90 7.65 4.13 -5.59
CA LEU A 90 7.41 2.94 -4.79
C LEU A 90 7.36 1.66 -5.63
N SER A 91 6.85 1.75 -6.86
CA SER A 91 6.58 0.60 -7.74
C SER A 91 7.79 -0.32 -7.98
N PRO A 92 8.99 0.17 -8.37
CA PRO A 92 10.15 -0.71 -8.55
C PRO A 92 10.62 -1.35 -7.24
N ILE A 93 10.49 -0.63 -6.12
CA ILE A 93 10.85 -1.13 -4.79
C ILE A 93 9.90 -2.25 -4.39
N MET A 94 8.61 -2.09 -4.63
CA MET A 94 7.59 -3.10 -4.33
C MET A 94 7.72 -4.34 -5.21
N LEU A 95 8.14 -4.20 -6.47
CA LEU A 95 8.47 -5.34 -7.32
C LEU A 95 9.60 -6.19 -6.70
N LEU A 96 10.69 -5.53 -6.28
CA LEU A 96 11.80 -6.21 -5.61
C LEU A 96 11.34 -6.86 -4.30
N TYR A 97 10.54 -6.16 -3.49
CA TYR A 97 9.96 -6.72 -2.27
C TYR A 97 9.15 -7.99 -2.54
N VAL A 98 8.28 -8.00 -3.54
CA VAL A 98 7.47 -9.18 -3.88
C VAL A 98 8.37 -10.36 -4.26
N ILE A 99 9.42 -10.14 -5.05
CA ILE A 99 10.36 -11.19 -5.46
C ILE A 99 11.12 -11.72 -4.24
N VAL A 100 11.70 -10.83 -3.44
CA VAL A 100 12.49 -11.19 -2.25
C VAL A 100 11.61 -11.91 -1.23
N CYS A 101 10.41 -11.40 -0.94
CA CYS A 101 9.47 -12.07 -0.04
C CYS A 101 9.09 -13.46 -0.56
N SER A 102 8.85 -13.63 -1.87
CA SER A 102 8.52 -14.94 -2.45
C SER A 102 9.65 -15.95 -2.26
N VAL A 103 10.90 -15.55 -2.54
CA VAL A 103 12.08 -16.41 -2.35
C VAL A 103 12.31 -16.72 -0.88
N MET A 104 12.21 -15.69 -0.02
CA MET A 104 12.35 -15.83 1.43
C MET A 104 11.31 -16.80 2.00
N LEU A 105 10.04 -16.64 1.64
CA LEU A 105 8.93 -17.52 2.05
C LEU A 105 9.25 -18.99 1.74
N CYS A 106 9.66 -19.28 0.51
CA CYS A 106 10.03 -20.64 0.09
C CYS A 106 11.24 -21.17 0.87
N ALA A 107 12.29 -20.37 1.00
CA ALA A 107 13.53 -20.77 1.67
C ALA A 107 13.34 -21.02 3.17
N THR A 108 12.61 -20.14 3.87
CA THR A 108 12.36 -20.30 5.31
C THR A 108 11.37 -21.42 5.59
N ALA A 109 10.38 -21.66 4.72
CA ALA A 109 9.47 -22.79 4.86
C ALA A 109 10.23 -24.12 4.78
N TYR A 110 11.20 -24.23 3.87
CA TYR A 110 12.09 -25.38 3.79
C TYR A 110 13.08 -25.45 4.98
N GLN A 111 13.65 -24.34 5.43
CA GLN A 111 14.54 -24.37 6.60
C GLN A 111 13.81 -24.87 7.87
N LEU A 112 12.53 -24.54 8.04
CA LEU A 112 11.73 -25.01 9.18
C LEU A 112 11.57 -26.53 9.23
N THR A 113 11.61 -27.22 8.09
CA THR A 113 11.53 -28.69 8.03
C THR A 113 12.88 -29.35 8.29
N VAL A 114 13.97 -28.78 7.77
CA VAL A 114 15.33 -29.33 7.92
C VAL A 114 15.93 -29.07 9.31
N GLU A 115 15.62 -27.93 9.94
CA GLU A 115 16.16 -27.61 11.26
C GLU A 115 15.70 -28.62 12.31
N THR A 116 16.59 -28.98 13.23
CA THR A 116 16.28 -29.91 14.34
C THR A 116 16.28 -29.22 15.69
N ASN A 117 17.00 -28.10 15.82
CA ASN A 117 17.08 -27.32 17.04
C ASN A 117 15.87 -26.39 17.19
N ALA A 118 15.17 -26.49 18.32
CA ALA A 118 14.01 -25.65 18.63
C ALA A 118 14.31 -24.14 18.61
N MET A 119 15.51 -23.72 19.02
CA MET A 119 15.90 -22.31 19.03
C MET A 119 16.06 -21.75 17.61
N GLN A 120 16.66 -22.53 16.70
CA GLN A 120 16.80 -22.13 15.29
C GLN A 120 15.44 -22.05 14.62
N LYS A 121 14.57 -23.05 14.84
CA LYS A 121 13.20 -23.02 14.31
C LYS A 121 12.43 -21.78 14.73
N PHE A 122 12.58 -21.39 16.00
CA PHE A 122 11.92 -20.20 16.51
C PHE A 122 12.39 -18.93 15.79
N ILE A 123 13.71 -18.76 15.63
CA ILE A 123 14.30 -17.62 14.91
C ILE A 123 13.83 -17.60 13.45
N THR A 124 13.88 -18.75 12.76
CA THR A 124 13.45 -18.87 11.36
C THR A 124 11.95 -18.56 11.19
N ALA A 125 11.12 -19.02 12.13
CA ALA A 125 9.69 -18.71 12.14
C ALA A 125 9.42 -17.23 12.39
N GLU A 126 10.15 -16.58 13.30
CA GLU A 126 10.04 -15.14 13.57
C GLU A 126 10.36 -14.32 12.31
N TYR A 127 11.47 -14.63 11.63
CA TYR A 127 11.84 -13.97 10.37
C TYR A 127 10.76 -14.12 9.30
N LEU A 128 10.17 -15.32 9.19
CA LEU A 128 9.08 -15.61 8.26
C LEU A 128 7.84 -14.75 8.56
N ILE A 129 7.39 -14.74 9.81
CA ILE A 129 6.23 -13.96 10.24
C ILE A 129 6.46 -12.47 10.00
N PHE A 130 7.65 -11.97 10.31
CA PHE A 130 8.02 -10.59 10.08
C PHE A 130 7.89 -10.22 8.59
N GLY A 131 8.50 -11.00 7.69
CA GLY A 131 8.45 -10.75 6.25
C GLY A 131 7.03 -10.81 5.67
N VAL A 132 6.21 -11.77 6.11
CA VAL A 132 4.79 -11.87 5.70
C VAL A 132 3.99 -10.66 6.17
N SER A 133 4.20 -10.25 7.43
CA SER A 133 3.49 -9.11 8.02
C SER A 133 3.83 -7.80 7.30
N GLN A 134 5.09 -7.61 6.92
CA GLN A 134 5.57 -6.44 6.18
C GLN A 134 4.89 -6.35 4.81
N LEU A 135 4.90 -7.44 4.03
CA LEU A 135 4.23 -7.49 2.73
C LEU A 135 2.71 -7.28 2.85
N PHE A 136 2.10 -7.87 3.88
CA PHE A 136 0.68 -7.72 4.16
C PHE A 136 0.31 -6.26 4.42
N MET A 137 1.08 -5.53 5.22
CA MET A 137 0.82 -4.11 5.53
C MET A 137 0.76 -3.26 4.25
N PHE A 138 1.72 -3.42 3.33
CA PHE A 138 1.69 -2.71 2.05
C PHE A 138 0.47 -3.05 1.20
N CYS A 139 0.16 -4.35 1.08
CA CYS A 139 -0.99 -4.81 0.30
C CYS A 139 -2.32 -4.35 0.89
N TRP A 140 -2.41 -4.30 2.22
CA TRP A 140 -3.58 -3.82 2.95
C TRP A 140 -3.81 -2.33 2.73
N HIS A 141 -2.82 -1.48 3.01
CA HIS A 141 -2.96 -0.04 2.87
C HIS A 141 -3.14 0.41 1.42
N SER A 142 -2.49 -0.23 0.47
CA SER A 142 -2.74 -0.01 -0.95
C SER A 142 -4.18 -0.36 -1.34
N ASN A 143 -4.69 -1.49 -0.86
CA ASN A 143 -6.06 -1.93 -1.12
C ASN A 143 -7.12 -1.00 -0.50
N GLU A 144 -6.85 -0.47 0.70
CA GLU A 144 -7.70 0.54 1.33
C GLU A 144 -7.81 1.82 0.48
N VAL A 145 -6.69 2.32 -0.06
CA VAL A 145 -6.70 3.49 -0.96
C VAL A 145 -7.53 3.19 -2.22
N LEU A 146 -7.36 2.01 -2.81
CA LEU A 146 -8.16 1.57 -3.96
C LEU A 146 -9.66 1.50 -3.63
N TYR A 147 -10.02 0.95 -2.46
CA TYR A 147 -11.40 0.83 -2.02
C TYR A 147 -12.04 2.21 -1.82
N VAL A 148 -11.39 3.10 -1.08
CA VAL A 148 -11.87 4.46 -0.86
C VAL A 148 -11.93 5.26 -2.17
N SER A 149 -10.99 5.03 -3.10
CA SER A 149 -11.02 5.65 -4.43
C SER A 149 -12.24 5.25 -5.25
N LYS A 150 -12.76 4.03 -5.09
CA LYS A 150 -14.00 3.58 -5.76
C LYS A 150 -15.22 4.27 -5.15
N ASP A 151 -15.27 4.32 -3.83
CA ASP A 151 -16.36 4.95 -3.07
C ASP A 151 -16.41 6.48 -3.26
N LEU A 152 -15.31 7.12 -3.66
CA LEU A 152 -15.23 8.55 -3.91
C LEU A 152 -16.29 9.03 -4.91
N SER A 153 -16.55 8.24 -5.96
CA SER A 153 -17.54 8.55 -7.00
C SER A 153 -18.98 8.68 -6.49
N LEU A 154 -19.31 8.06 -5.35
CA LEU A 154 -20.63 8.14 -4.73
C LEU A 154 -20.86 9.47 -4.01
N GLY A 155 -19.80 10.15 -3.57
CA GLY A 155 -19.89 11.39 -2.81
C GLY A 155 -20.68 12.50 -3.50
N PRO A 156 -20.38 12.85 -4.77
CA PRO A 156 -21.16 13.84 -5.52
C PRO A 156 -22.63 13.46 -5.69
N TYR A 157 -22.95 12.16 -5.84
CA TYR A 157 -24.32 11.68 -5.99
C TYR A 157 -25.14 11.73 -4.70
N GLU A 158 -24.49 11.70 -3.55
CA GLU A 158 -25.12 11.86 -2.24
C GLU A 158 -25.40 13.33 -1.88
N SER A 159 -24.91 14.28 -2.68
CA SER A 159 -25.24 15.71 -2.54
C SER A 159 -26.64 16.04 -3.09
N MET A 160 -27.19 17.23 -2.81
CA MET A 160 -28.50 17.67 -3.35
C MET A 160 -28.48 18.03 -4.86
N TRP A 161 -27.70 17.32 -5.68
CA TRP A 161 -27.47 17.61 -7.10
C TRP A 161 -28.76 17.59 -7.94
N TRP A 162 -29.75 16.76 -7.59
CA TRP A 162 -31.03 16.66 -8.30
C TRP A 162 -31.89 17.94 -8.19
N THR A 163 -31.62 18.79 -7.20
CA THR A 163 -32.35 20.06 -6.98
C THR A 163 -31.79 21.22 -7.82
N ARG A 164 -30.66 21.00 -8.50
CA ARG A 164 -29.88 22.04 -9.17
C ARG A 164 -30.21 22.15 -10.65
N SER A 165 -29.72 23.22 -11.27
CA SER A 165 -29.93 23.48 -12.69
C SER A 165 -29.30 22.39 -13.58
N VAL A 166 -29.80 22.24 -14.82
CA VAL A 166 -29.24 21.28 -15.79
C VAL A 166 -27.75 21.52 -16.05
N SER A 167 -27.28 22.76 -15.94
CA SER A 167 -25.86 23.09 -16.08
C SER A 167 -25.03 22.49 -14.95
N GLU A 168 -25.43 22.72 -13.70
CA GLU A 168 -24.72 22.19 -12.51
C GLU A 168 -24.75 20.67 -12.45
N GLN A 169 -25.86 20.03 -12.87
CA GLN A 169 -25.95 18.57 -12.96
C GLN A 169 -24.94 17.98 -13.96
N LYS A 170 -24.69 18.67 -15.09
CA LYS A 170 -23.66 18.27 -16.05
C LYS A 170 -22.27 18.41 -15.45
N ASP A 171 -22.00 19.51 -14.75
CA ASP A 171 -20.70 19.73 -14.13
C ASP A 171 -20.38 18.68 -13.06
N ILE A 172 -21.39 18.21 -12.33
CA ILE A 172 -21.25 17.06 -11.42
C ILE A 172 -21.03 15.76 -12.14
N SER A 173 -21.74 15.51 -13.24
CA SER A 173 -21.52 14.30 -14.03
C SER A 173 -20.06 14.20 -14.49
N ILE A 174 -19.46 15.34 -14.88
CA ILE A 174 -18.04 15.44 -15.22
C ILE A 174 -17.15 15.20 -13.98
N LEU A 175 -17.49 15.77 -12.83
CA LEU A 175 -16.74 15.51 -11.58
C LEU A 175 -16.75 14.03 -11.23
N THR A 176 -17.91 13.38 -11.28
CA THR A 176 -18.05 11.96 -10.96
C THR A 176 -17.25 11.09 -11.94
N ASP A 177 -17.26 11.43 -13.23
CA ASP A 177 -16.42 10.73 -14.21
C ASP A 177 -14.92 10.89 -13.90
N GLN A 178 -14.49 12.06 -13.43
CA GLN A 178 -13.12 12.25 -12.95
C GLN A 178 -12.82 11.41 -11.70
N PHE A 179 -13.78 11.28 -10.78
CA PHE A 179 -13.65 10.49 -9.54
C PHE A 179 -13.64 8.98 -9.79
N ASN A 180 -14.26 8.51 -10.88
CA ASN A 180 -14.24 7.11 -11.29
C ASN A 180 -12.85 6.61 -11.72
N LYS A 181 -11.87 7.50 -11.90
CA LYS A 181 -10.49 7.09 -12.18
C LYS A 181 -9.89 6.47 -10.93
N GLU A 182 -9.84 5.14 -10.92
CA GLU A 182 -9.30 4.36 -9.82
C GLU A 182 -7.84 4.72 -9.52
N ILE A 183 -7.56 4.93 -8.25
CA ILE A 183 -6.22 5.13 -7.72
C ILE A 183 -5.72 3.78 -7.19
N VAL A 184 -4.72 3.22 -7.87
CA VAL A 184 -4.12 1.93 -7.52
C VAL A 184 -2.60 2.04 -7.54
N PHE A 185 -1.93 1.38 -6.59
CA PHE A 185 -0.48 1.26 -6.58
C PHE A 185 -0.04 -0.02 -7.29
N SER A 186 1.07 0.07 -8.00
CA SER A 186 1.59 -0.99 -8.88
C SER A 186 2.92 -1.51 -8.34
N ALA A 187 3.19 -2.81 -8.47
CA ALA A 187 4.49 -3.43 -8.26
C ALA A 187 5.12 -3.75 -9.61
N GLY A 188 5.90 -2.79 -10.12
CA GLY A 188 6.41 -2.79 -11.49
C GLY A 188 5.30 -2.78 -12.55
N PRO A 189 5.63 -3.13 -13.80
CA PRO A 189 4.65 -3.23 -14.89
C PRO A 189 3.80 -4.52 -14.83
N PHE A 190 3.99 -5.37 -13.82
CA PHE A 190 3.51 -6.75 -13.83
C PHE A 190 2.26 -6.98 -12.99
N THR A 191 2.11 -6.29 -11.85
CA THR A 191 1.00 -6.55 -10.94
C THR A 191 0.62 -5.32 -10.12
N ASN A 192 -0.63 -5.25 -9.67
CA ASN A 192 -1.08 -4.26 -8.70
C ASN A 192 -0.81 -4.74 -7.28
N ILE A 193 -0.61 -3.81 -6.36
CA ILE A 193 -0.39 -4.09 -4.94
C ILE A 193 -1.77 -4.16 -4.28
N THR A 194 -2.29 -5.37 -4.11
CA THR A 194 -3.61 -5.61 -3.50
C THR A 194 -3.55 -6.81 -2.57
N VAL A 195 -4.54 -6.94 -1.70
CA VAL A 195 -4.69 -8.13 -0.84
C VAL A 195 -4.85 -9.41 -1.69
N ALA A 196 -5.46 -9.32 -2.87
CA ALA A 196 -5.56 -10.46 -3.79
C ALA A 196 -4.17 -10.91 -4.30
N THR A 197 -3.29 -9.96 -4.61
CA THR A 197 -1.89 -10.23 -5.00
C THR A 197 -1.12 -10.89 -3.86
N PHE A 198 -1.29 -10.40 -2.63
CA PHE A 198 -0.71 -11.02 -1.43
C PHE A 198 -1.12 -12.48 -1.25
N ILE A 199 -2.43 -12.77 -1.36
CA ILE A 199 -2.94 -14.15 -1.28
C ILE A 199 -2.34 -15.02 -2.38
N SER A 200 -2.18 -14.48 -3.59
CA SER A 200 -1.58 -15.19 -4.73
C SER A 200 -0.12 -15.54 -4.47
N ILE A 201 0.65 -14.62 -3.87
CA ILE A 201 2.04 -14.86 -3.47
C ILE A 201 2.13 -15.97 -2.41
N LEU A 202 1.29 -15.93 -1.37
CA LEU A 202 1.26 -16.96 -0.34
C LEU A 202 0.90 -18.35 -0.89
N LYS A 203 -0.10 -18.42 -1.78
CA LYS A 203 -0.48 -19.67 -2.46
C LYS A 203 0.66 -20.20 -3.32
N GLY A 204 1.35 -19.33 -4.05
CA GLY A 204 2.52 -19.68 -4.84
C GLY A 204 3.62 -20.27 -3.97
N ALA A 205 3.99 -19.56 -2.90
CA ALA A 205 5.03 -20.01 -1.96
C ALA A 205 4.69 -21.37 -1.31
N TYR A 206 3.44 -21.55 -0.87
CA TYR A 206 2.98 -22.83 -0.32
C TYR A 206 3.05 -23.97 -1.35
N SER A 207 2.65 -23.70 -2.60
CA SER A 207 2.73 -24.70 -3.68
C SER A 207 4.17 -25.11 -3.96
N TYR A 208 5.10 -24.15 -4.03
CA TYR A 208 6.53 -24.44 -4.17
C TYR A 208 7.08 -25.24 -3.00
N TYR A 209 6.71 -24.89 -1.77
CA TYR A 209 7.07 -25.66 -0.58
C TYR A 209 6.60 -27.12 -0.69
N THR A 210 5.33 -27.35 -1.05
CA THR A 210 4.79 -28.73 -1.17
C THR A 210 5.50 -29.55 -2.26
N LEU A 211 5.91 -28.92 -3.37
CA LEU A 211 6.66 -29.59 -4.42
C LEU A 211 8.06 -29.98 -3.94
N LEU A 212 8.75 -29.07 -3.23
CA LEU A 212 10.08 -29.35 -2.69
C LEU A 212 10.05 -30.46 -1.64
N SER A 213 9.05 -30.44 -0.74
CA SER A 213 8.92 -31.48 0.28
C SER A 213 8.63 -32.86 -0.33
N GLN A 214 7.80 -32.93 -1.38
CA GLN A 214 7.52 -34.19 -2.07
C GLN A 214 8.75 -34.72 -2.81
N SER A 215 9.54 -33.86 -3.45
CA SER A 215 10.77 -34.27 -4.15
C SER A 215 11.90 -34.78 -3.25
N GLU A 216 11.80 -34.56 -1.94
CA GLU A 216 12.77 -35.07 -0.95
C GLU A 216 12.33 -36.43 -0.36
N GLU A 217 11.04 -36.77 -0.46
CA GLU A 217 10.48 -38.07 -0.03
C GLU A 217 10.67 -39.19 -1.05
N ASP A 218 10.90 -38.86 -2.34
CA ASP A 218 11.20 -39.78 -3.45
C ASP A 218 12.71 -40.00 -3.68
#